data_AF-A0A6M3JCR8-F1
#
_entry.id   AF-A0A6M3JCR8-F1
#
_cell.length_a   1.000
_cell.length_b   1.000
_cell.length_c   1.000
_cell.angle_alpha   90.00
_cell.angle_beta   90.00
_cell.angle_gamma   90.00
#
_symmetry.space_group_name_H-M   'P 1'
#
loop_
_entity.id
_entity.type
_entity.pdbx_description
1 polymer ?
#
loop_
_entity_poly.entity_id
_entity_poly.type
_entity_poly.pdbx_seq_one_letter_code
_entity_poly.pdbx_strand_id
1 'polypeptide(L)'
;MNIEFATCERWRALQYIQKVYPSKTITDSPESAGPLLDFVEKDIVRIQDPMMYGNRIQVSAGKKWVEDATIREAIVSACKIFA
;
A
#
# COMPACT_ATOMS: atom_id res chain seq x y z
N MET A 1 18.20 8.51 -6.98
CA MET A 1 17.50 7.25 -7.32
C MET A 1 16.03 7.49 -7.02
N ASN A 2 15.22 7.69 -8.05
CA ASN A 2 13.79 7.90 -7.92
C ASN A 2 13.13 6.55 -7.71
N ILE A 3 12.79 6.23 -6.47
CA ILE A 3 12.13 4.97 -6.15
C ILE A 3 10.65 5.15 -6.47
N GLU A 4 10.20 4.47 -7.53
CA GLU A 4 8.84 4.57 -8.06
C GLU A 4 7.80 3.85 -7.19
N PHE A 5 8.25 2.97 -6.27
CA PHE A 5 7.39 2.14 -5.44
C PHE A 5 7.99 1.94 -4.03
N ALA A 6 7.15 2.03 -2.99
CA ALA A 6 7.49 1.51 -1.67
C ALA A 6 7.43 -0.02 -1.72
N THR A 7 8.59 -0.66 -1.50
CA THR A 7 8.75 -2.11 -1.46
C THR A 7 9.36 -2.48 -0.12
N CYS A 8 8.77 -3.43 0.61
CA CYS A 8 9.21 -3.87 1.94
C CYS A 8 9.21 -2.80 3.05
N GLU A 9 9.14 -1.51 2.72
CA GLU A 9 9.23 -0.38 3.65
C GLU A 9 7.83 0.11 4.05
N ARG A 10 7.30 -0.40 5.16
CA ARG A 10 5.99 -0.01 5.71
C ARG A 10 5.84 1.50 5.89
N TRP A 11 6.84 2.13 6.53
CA TRP A 11 6.82 3.55 6.85
C TRP A 11 6.71 4.43 5.59
N ARG A 12 7.37 4.01 4.50
CA ARG A 12 7.36 4.72 3.23
C ARG A 12 6.03 4.55 2.50
N ALA A 13 5.52 3.33 2.48
CA ALA A 13 4.18 3.03 1.97
C ALA A 13 3.11 3.84 2.71
N LEU A 14 3.21 3.93 4.04
CA LEU A 14 2.32 4.77 4.86
C LEU A 14 2.38 6.24 4.45
N GLN A 15 3.58 6.80 4.25
CA GLN A 15 3.75 8.17 3.77
C GLN A 15 3.10 8.40 2.39
N TYR A 16 3.20 7.42 1.48
CA TYR A 16 2.57 7.50 0.17
C TYR A 16 1.05 7.48 0.26
N ILE A 17 0.48 6.61 1.10
CA ILE A 17 -0.96 6.58 1.35
C ILE A 17 -1.42 7.92 1.96
N GLN A 18 -0.73 8.41 3.01
CA GLN A 18 -1.08 9.65 3.70
C GLN A 18 -1.07 10.88 2.77
N LYS A 19 -0.16 10.92 1.79
CA LYS A 19 -0.11 11.98 0.78
C LYS A 19 -1.35 11.99 -0.13
N VAL A 20 -1.91 10.83 -0.44
CA VAL A 20 -3.12 10.72 -1.28
C VAL A 20 -4.39 11.02 -0.50
N TYR A 21 -4.40 10.78 0.81
CA TYR A 21 -5.54 11.05 1.69
C TYR A 21 -5.20 12.12 2.76
N PRO A 22 -4.89 13.37 2.38
CA PRO A 22 -4.42 14.39 3.33
C PRO A 22 -5.49 14.81 4.36
N SER A 23 -6.77 14.54 4.10
CA SER A 23 -7.88 14.84 5.01
C SER A 23 -8.15 13.73 6.03
N LYS A 24 -7.46 12.59 5.95
CA LYS A 24 -7.61 11.46 6.87
C LYS A 24 -6.33 11.23 7.65
N THR A 25 -6.44 10.77 8.89
CA THR A 25 -5.29 10.29 9.67
C THR A 25 -5.08 8.81 9.34
N ILE A 26 -4.05 8.51 8.55
CA ILE A 26 -3.71 7.13 8.21
C ILE A 26 -2.59 6.65 9.15
N THR A 27 -2.89 5.65 9.97
CA THR A 27 -1.95 5.02 10.90
C THR A 27 -1.51 3.63 10.44
N ASP A 28 -0.33 3.19 10.89
CA ASP A 28 0.08 1.79 10.86
C ASP A 28 -0.55 1.05 12.05
N SER A 29 -1.87 0.87 11.98
CA SER A 29 -2.64 0.09 12.95
C SER A 29 -3.58 -0.88 12.23
N PRO A 30 -4.03 -1.96 12.90
CA PRO A 30 -4.95 -2.94 12.31
C PRO A 30 -6.26 -2.34 11.79
N GLU A 31 -6.69 -1.23 12.39
CA GLU A 31 -7.93 -0.51 12.06
C GLU A 31 -7.77 0.49 10.90
N SER A 32 -6.57 0.57 10.31
CA SER A 32 -6.20 1.53 9.26
C SER A 32 -5.39 0.83 8.16
N ALA A 33 -4.21 1.35 7.79
CA ALA A 33 -3.38 0.83 6.70
C ALA A 33 -2.55 -0.40 7.12
N GLY A 34 -2.49 -0.75 8.41
CA GLY A 34 -1.65 -1.86 8.92
C GLY A 34 -1.81 -3.16 8.12
N PRO A 35 -3.03 -3.64 7.84
CA PRO A 35 -3.24 -4.84 7.03
C PRO A 35 -2.67 -4.73 5.61
N LEU A 36 -2.72 -3.56 4.98
CA LEU A 36 -2.12 -3.36 3.65
C LEU A 36 -0.59 -3.33 3.75
N LEU A 37 -0.05 -2.68 4.79
CA LEU A 37 1.38 -2.56 5.03
C LEU A 37 2.03 -3.92 5.32
N ASP A 38 1.31 -4.87 5.91
CA ASP A 38 1.77 -6.26 6.07
C ASP A 38 2.07 -6.94 4.73
N PHE A 39 1.25 -6.68 3.71
CA PHE A 39 1.49 -7.19 2.36
C PHE A 39 2.68 -6.49 1.68
N VAL A 40 2.88 -5.19 1.96
CA VAL A 40 4.03 -4.43 1.46
C VAL A 40 5.34 -4.95 2.06
N GLU A 41 5.37 -5.15 3.38
CA GLU A 41 6.53 -5.66 4.11
C GLU A 41 6.99 -7.03 3.60
N LYS A 42 6.01 -7.88 3.25
CA LYS A 42 6.26 -9.21 2.68
C LYS A 42 6.64 -9.19 1.19
N ASP A 43 6.66 -8.03 0.54
CA ASP A 43 6.80 -7.86 -0.93
C ASP A 43 5.76 -8.66 -1.72
N ILE A 44 4.54 -8.78 -1.17
CA ILE A 44 3.37 -9.34 -1.86
C ILE A 44 2.76 -8.26 -2.75
N VAL A 45 2.67 -7.03 -2.25
CA VAL A 45 2.23 -5.86 -3.00
C VAL A 45 3.21 -4.70 -2.85
N ARG A 46 3.09 -3.72 -3.75
CA ARG A 46 3.91 -2.51 -3.78
C ARG A 46 3.01 -1.31 -3.96
N ILE A 47 3.34 -0.22 -3.26
CA ILE A 47 2.58 1.03 -3.35
C ILE A 47 3.38 2.03 -4.16
N GLN A 48 2.79 2.52 -5.23
CA GLN A 48 3.41 3.50 -6.11
C GLN A 48 3.58 4.86 -5.43
N ASP A 49 4.66 5.59 -5.76
CA ASP A 49 4.86 6.96 -5.30
C ASP A 49 3.85 7.90 -5.99
N PRO A 50 2.95 8.56 -5.25
CA PRO A 50 1.94 9.44 -5.83
C PRO A 50 2.53 10.68 -6.52
N MET A 51 3.78 11.07 -6.18
CA MET A 51 4.47 12.20 -6.83
C MET A 51 4.77 11.93 -8.30
N MET A 52 4.87 10.66 -8.70
CA MET A 52 5.17 10.27 -10.08
C MET A 52 3.93 10.11 -10.95
N TYR A 53 2.73 9.97 -10.35
CA TYR A 53 1.52 9.54 -11.06
C TYR A 53 0.25 10.33 -10.71
N GLY A 54 0.38 11.52 -10.11
CA GLY A 54 -0.70 12.52 -10.05
C GLY A 54 -1.74 12.30 -8.94
N ASN A 55 -1.28 12.25 -7.69
CA ASN A 55 -2.13 12.13 -6.48
C ASN A 55 -2.97 10.85 -6.39
N ARG A 56 -2.58 9.80 -7.12
CA ARG A 56 -3.16 8.46 -7.00
C ARG A 56 -2.07 7.50 -6.59
N ILE A 57 -2.42 6.53 -5.75
CA ILE A 57 -1.58 5.36 -5.50
C ILE A 57 -2.13 4.19 -6.31
N GLN A 58 -1.23 3.46 -6.97
CA GLN A 58 -1.52 2.14 -7.51
C GLN A 58 -0.93 1.08 -6.58
N VAL A 59 -1.71 0.03 -6.32
CA VAL A 59 -1.22 -1.18 -5.67
C VAL A 59 -0.86 -2.18 -6.77
N SER A 60 0.41 -2.54 -6.85
CA SER A 60 0.96 -3.45 -7.86
C SER A 60 1.49 -4.71 -7.22
N ALA A 61 1.57 -5.80 -7.98
CA ALA A 61 2.16 -7.05 -7.51
C ALA A 61 3.66 -6.88 -7.13
N GLY A 62 4.06 -7.45 -5.99
CA GLY A 62 5.45 -7.57 -5.57
C GLY A 62 6.11 -8.86 -6.07
N LYS A 63 7.38 -9.12 -5.67
CA LYS A 63 8.10 -10.34 -6.12
C LYS A 63 7.50 -11.62 -5.55
N LYS A 64 6.84 -11.55 -4.39
CA LYS A 64 6.22 -12.71 -3.74
C LYS A 64 4.71 -12.78 -4.00
N TRP A 65 4.24 -12.05 -5.01
CA TRP A 65 2.87 -12.20 -5.46
C TRP A 65 2.63 -13.63 -5.93
N VAL A 66 1.60 -14.26 -5.39
CA VAL A 66 1.07 -15.54 -5.85
C VAL A 66 -0.36 -15.27 -6.30
N GLU A 67 -0.72 -15.78 -7.48
CA GLU A 67 -2.07 -15.61 -8.02
C GLU A 67 -3.05 -16.49 -7.24
N ASP A 68 -3.55 -15.95 -6.13
CA ASP A 68 -4.53 -16.56 -5.25
C ASP A 68 -5.70 -15.58 -5.06
N ALA A 69 -6.92 -16.06 -5.35
CA ALA A 69 -8.14 -15.28 -5.22
C ALA A 69 -8.35 -14.75 -3.79
N THR A 70 -7.99 -15.53 -2.78
CA THR A 70 -8.14 -15.15 -1.37
C THR A 70 -7.19 -14.01 -0.98
N ILE A 71 -5.96 -14.02 -1.48
CA ILE A 71 -4.98 -12.94 -1.25
C ILE A 71 -5.47 -11.65 -1.90
N ARG A 72 -6.00 -11.74 -3.12
CA ARG A 72 -6.56 -10.58 -3.83
C ARG A 72 -7.72 -9.95 -3.06
N GLU A 73 -8.65 -10.76 -2.55
CA GLU A 73 -9.78 -10.28 -1.74
C GLU A 73 -9.33 -9.64 -0.43
N ALA A 74 -8.31 -10.21 0.23
CA ALA A 74 -7.73 -9.66 1.44
C ALA A 74 -7.10 -8.27 1.21
N ILE A 75 -6.38 -8.09 0.09
CA ILE A 75 -5.78 -6.79 -0.26
C ILE A 75 -6.84 -5.75 -0.60
N VAL A 76 -7.87 -6.12 -1.37
CA VAL A 76 -8.99 -5.22 -1.67
C VAL A 76 -9.69 -4.78 -0.38
N SER A 77 -9.89 -5.72 0.56
CA SER A 77 -10.47 -5.43 1.86
C SER A 77 -9.57 -4.50 2.67
N ALA A 78 -8.26 -4.73 2.71
CA ALA A 78 -7.29 -3.87 3.38
C ALA A 78 -7.30 -2.44 2.82
N CYS A 79 -7.37 -2.27 1.49
CA CYS A 79 -7.47 -0.95 0.86
C CYS A 79 -8.75 -0.20 1.29
N LYS A 80 -9.87 -0.89 1.48
CA LYS A 80 -11.14 -0.27 1.87
C LYS A 80 -11.18 0.24 3.31
N ILE A 81 -10.27 -0.21 4.18
CA ILE A 81 -10.24 0.21 5.59
C ILE A 81 -9.95 1.71 5.71
N PHE A 82 -9.07 2.23 4.86
CA PHE A 82 -8.62 3.63 4.92
C PHE A 82 -9.05 4.48 3.71
N ALA A 83 -9.48 3.87 2.59
CA ALA A 83 -9.91 4.55 1.36
C ALA A 83 -11.20 5.36 1.53
#